data_AF-A0A3D3YZ79-F1
#
_entry.id   AF-A0A3D3YZ79-F1
#
_cell.length_a   1.000
_cell.length_b   1.000
_cell.length_c   1.000
_cell.angle_alpha   90.00
_cell.angle_beta   90.00
_cell.angle_gamma   90.00
#
_symmetry.space_group_name_H-M   'P 1'
#
loop_
_entity.id
_entity.type
_entity.pdbx_description
1 polymer ?
#
loop_
_entity_poly.entity_id
_entity_poly.type
_entity_poly.pdbx_seq_one_letter_code
_entity_poly.pdbx_strand_id
1 'polypeptide(L)'
;GLMVFARRIDRDGTLNGLIISDTKSASSPVIYAAERGTIAKLETGPVIVLQDGSVQRKLENGQIDMIGFSNYVVELRGFADKNLELFYKPSDRFLPQLLKPDLTDYWDRDHVG
;
A
#
# COMPACT_ATOMS: atom_id res chain seq x y z
N GLY A 1 -10.45 -6.46 5.17
CA GLY A 1 -9.91 -5.09 5.03
C GLY A 1 -8.90 -5.05 3.89
N LEU A 2 -8.33 -3.88 3.59
CA LEU A 2 -7.22 -3.73 2.63
C LEU A 2 -6.07 -3.00 3.30
N MET A 3 -4.87 -3.56 3.19
CA MET A 3 -3.63 -2.91 3.61
C MET A 3 -2.73 -2.76 2.38
N VAL A 4 -2.15 -1.58 2.20
CA VAL A 4 -1.15 -1.32 1.16
C VAL A 4 0.11 -0.82 1.83
N PHE A 5 1.22 -1.47 1.56
CA PHE A 5 2.55 -1.07 1.98
C PHE A 5 3.43 -0.87 0.75
N ALA A 6 4.20 0.21 0.73
CA ALA A 6 5.28 0.43 -0.22
C ALA A 6 6.58 0.69 0.54
N ARG A 7 7.68 0.13 0.06
CA ARG A 7 8.99 0.36 0.67
C ARG A 7 9.48 1.78 0.44
N ARG A 8 9.26 2.32 -0.75
CA ARG A 8 9.66 3.65 -1.19
C ARG A 8 8.67 4.19 -2.22
N ILE A 9 8.45 5.49 -2.21
CA ILE A 9 7.68 6.21 -3.21
C ILE A 9 8.64 7.17 -3.93
N ASP A 10 8.80 7.00 -5.23
CA ASP A 10 9.63 7.91 -6.04
C ASP A 10 8.89 9.22 -6.33
N ARG A 11 9.63 10.25 -6.77
CA ARG A 11 9.08 11.59 -7.01
C ARG A 11 7.99 11.62 -8.09
N ASP A 12 8.00 10.66 -9.00
CA ASP A 12 7.01 10.49 -10.06
C ASP A 12 5.75 9.72 -9.60
N GLY A 13 5.70 9.31 -8.32
CA GLY A 13 4.61 8.53 -7.75
C GLY A 13 4.77 7.02 -7.92
N THR A 14 5.90 6.53 -8.45
CA THR A 14 6.18 5.10 -8.53
C THR A 14 6.38 4.51 -7.14
N LEU A 15 5.54 3.55 -6.80
CA LEU A 15 5.67 2.73 -5.60
C LEU A 15 6.70 1.64 -5.89
N ASN A 16 7.69 1.48 -5.01
CA ASN A 16 8.72 0.47 -5.12
C ASN A 16 8.60 -0.52 -3.96
N GLY A 17 8.66 -1.81 -4.26
CA GLY A 17 8.53 -2.90 -3.29
C GLY A 17 7.20 -2.84 -2.56
N LEU A 18 6.14 -3.33 -3.21
CA LEU A 18 4.78 -3.28 -2.69
C LEU A 18 4.39 -4.60 -2.04
N ILE A 19 3.60 -4.48 -0.96
CA ILE A 19 2.81 -5.57 -0.40
C ILE A 19 1.37 -5.07 -0.24
N ILE A 20 0.41 -5.81 -0.79
CA ILE A 20 -1.02 -5.55 -0.62
C ILE A 20 -1.67 -6.76 0.04
N SER A 21 -2.42 -6.56 1.11
CA SER A 21 -3.16 -7.62 1.79
C SER A 21 -4.65 -7.33 1.72
N ASP A 22 -5.41 -8.20 1.05
CA ASP A 22 -6.87 -8.23 1.05
C ASP A 22 -7.37 -9.31 2.01
N THR A 23 -8.01 -8.87 3.07
CA THR A 23 -8.60 -9.70 4.14
C THR A 23 -10.12 -9.57 4.19
N LYS A 24 -10.79 -9.36 3.05
CA LYS A 24 -12.27 -9.39 2.97
C LYS A 24 -12.82 -10.73 3.45
N SER A 25 -12.19 -11.84 3.03
CA SER A 25 -12.43 -13.16 3.58
C SER A 25 -11.38 -13.47 4.64
N ALA A 26 -11.78 -13.53 5.90
CA ALA A 26 -10.85 -13.84 6.99
C ALA A 26 -10.27 -15.26 6.89
N SER A 27 -11.00 -16.19 6.28
CA SER A 27 -10.56 -17.58 6.06
C SER A 27 -9.58 -17.72 4.89
N SER A 28 -9.63 -16.80 3.92
CA SER A 28 -8.85 -16.86 2.68
C SER A 28 -8.25 -15.49 2.33
N PRO A 29 -7.25 -15.02 3.08
CA PRO A 29 -6.56 -13.78 2.75
C PRO A 29 -5.80 -13.91 1.43
N VAL A 30 -5.73 -12.81 0.69
CA VAL A 30 -4.96 -12.69 -0.56
C VAL A 30 -3.85 -11.68 -0.37
N ILE A 31 -2.61 -12.06 -0.68
CA ILE A 31 -1.44 -11.20 -0.56
C ILE A 31 -0.84 -11.00 -1.95
N TYR A 32 -0.66 -9.74 -2.35
CA TYR A 32 0.09 -9.37 -3.54
C TYR A 32 1.46 -8.84 -3.11
N ALA A 33 2.51 -9.25 -3.79
CA ALA A 33 3.85 -8.67 -3.67
C ALA A 33 4.34 -8.28 -5.07
N ALA A 34 4.88 -7.08 -5.23
CA ALA A 34 5.34 -6.60 -6.53
C ALA A 34 6.58 -5.71 -6.41
N GLU A 35 7.42 -5.69 -7.43
CA GLU A 35 8.60 -4.82 -7.46
C GLU A 35 8.21 -3.35 -7.65
N ARG A 36 7.23 -3.09 -8.51
CA ARG A 36 6.79 -1.72 -8.82
C ARG A 36 5.27 -1.63 -8.87
N GLY A 37 4.78 -0.42 -8.65
CA GLY A 37 3.37 -0.12 -8.78
C GLY A 37 3.08 1.35 -8.99
N THR A 38 1.95 1.63 -9.62
CA THR A 38 1.50 3.00 -9.92
C THR A 38 0.03 3.13 -9.59
N ILE A 39 -0.33 4.20 -8.89
CA ILE A 39 -1.73 4.54 -8.64
C ILE A 39 -2.28 5.22 -9.88
N ALA A 40 -3.40 4.73 -10.38
CA ALA A 40 -4.12 5.32 -11.50
C ALA A 40 -5.60 5.49 -11.17
N LYS A 41 -6.28 6.35 -11.92
CA LYS A 41 -7.73 6.50 -11.86
C LYS A 41 -8.33 6.02 -13.18
N LEU A 42 -9.12 4.97 -13.12
CA LEU A 42 -9.95 4.50 -14.22
C LEU A 42 -11.37 5.07 -14.10
N GLU A 43 -12.19 4.91 -15.14
CA GLU A 43 -13.62 5.25 -15.07
C GLU A 43 -14.33 4.48 -13.96
N THR A 44 -13.86 3.26 -13.69
CA THR A 44 -14.34 2.46 -12.57
C THR A 44 -13.89 3.10 -11.25
N GLY A 45 -12.62 3.43 -11.07
CA GLY A 45 -12.20 4.14 -9.86
C GLY A 45 -10.70 4.10 -9.66
N PRO A 46 -10.22 4.40 -8.44
CA PRO A 46 -8.81 4.29 -8.14
C PRO A 46 -8.35 2.83 -8.18
N VAL A 47 -7.21 2.61 -8.82
CA VAL A 47 -6.55 1.30 -8.95
C VAL A 47 -5.06 1.42 -8.65
N ILE A 48 -4.44 0.31 -8.28
CA ILE A 48 -2.98 0.16 -8.30
C ILE A 48 -2.63 -0.83 -9.40
N VAL A 49 -1.83 -0.39 -10.36
CA VAL A 49 -1.21 -1.27 -11.35
C VAL A 49 0.09 -1.78 -10.75
N LEU A 50 0.22 -3.10 -10.61
CA LEU A 50 1.39 -3.80 -10.09
C LEU A 50 2.20 -4.38 -11.25
N GLN A 51 3.52 -4.34 -11.12
CA GLN A 51 4.46 -4.84 -12.11
C GLN A 51 5.47 -5.78 -11.45
N ASP A 52 5.79 -6.87 -12.15
CA ASP A 52 6.79 -7.86 -11.77
C ASP A 52 6.54 -8.39 -10.34
N GLY A 53 5.51 -9.22 -10.20
CA GLY A 53 4.99 -9.60 -8.89
C GLY A 53 4.40 -11.00 -8.81
N SER A 54 3.83 -11.30 -7.65
CA SER A 54 3.12 -12.53 -7.37
C SER A 54 1.90 -12.29 -6.49
N VAL A 55 0.93 -13.21 -6.60
CA VAL A 55 -0.22 -13.29 -5.72
C VAL A 55 -0.15 -14.60 -4.95
N GLN A 56 -0.33 -14.52 -3.64
CA GLN A 56 -0.44 -15.65 -2.73
C GLN A 56 -1.88 -15.76 -2.24
N ARG A 57 -2.41 -16.98 -2.26
CA ARG A 57 -3.78 -17.28 -1.82
C ARG A 57 -3.76 -18.49 -0.91
N LYS A 58 -4.50 -18.40 0.19
CA LYS A 58 -4.80 -19.58 1.01
C LYS A 58 -6.02 -20.30 0.43
N LEU A 59 -5.83 -21.56 0.05
CA LEU A 59 -6.89 -22.45 -0.39
C LEU A 59 -7.69 -22.98 0.81
N GLU A 60 -8.91 -23.46 0.57
CA GLU A 60 -9.79 -23.98 1.62
C GLU A 60 -9.17 -25.17 2.38
N ASN A 61 -8.36 -25.97 1.70
CA ASN A 61 -7.62 -27.09 2.29
C ASN A 61 -6.37 -26.66 3.09
N GLY A 62 -6.13 -25.35 3.23
CA GLY A 62 -5.02 -24.78 3.98
C GLY A 62 -3.70 -24.65 3.20
N GLN A 63 -3.63 -25.14 1.96
CA GLN A 63 -2.45 -24.95 1.10
C GLN A 63 -2.31 -23.49 0.66
N ILE A 64 -1.08 -23.09 0.37
CA ILE A 64 -0.76 -21.78 -0.21
C ILE A 64 -0.49 -21.97 -1.70
N ASP A 65 -1.27 -21.28 -2.53
CA ASP A 65 -1.03 -21.15 -3.95
C ASP A 65 -0.33 -19.81 -4.22
N MET A 66 0.67 -19.82 -5.11
CA MET A 66 1.46 -18.65 -5.48
C MET A 66 1.61 -18.57 -6.99
N ILE A 67 1.15 -17.46 -7.57
CA ILE A 67 1.14 -17.25 -9.02
C ILE A 67 1.90 -15.96 -9.33
N GLY A 68 2.89 -16.05 -10.21
CA GLY A 68 3.64 -14.90 -10.72
C GLY A 68 2.89 -14.17 -11.84
N PHE A 69 3.13 -12.86 -11.96
CA PHE A 69 2.59 -12.02 -13.03
C PHE A 69 3.59 -10.93 -13.45
N SER A 70 3.53 -10.53 -14.72
CA SER A 70 4.25 -9.34 -15.20
C SER A 70 3.47 -8.06 -14.91
N ASN A 71 2.14 -8.08 -15.07
CA ASN A 71 1.27 -6.95 -14.78
C ASN A 71 -0.02 -7.43 -14.10
N TYR A 72 -0.50 -6.70 -13.09
CA TYR A 72 -1.75 -6.99 -12.41
C TYR A 72 -2.43 -5.71 -11.94
N VAL A 73 -3.76 -5.65 -11.98
CA VAL A 73 -4.52 -4.46 -11.55
C VAL A 73 -5.30 -4.79 -10.28
N VAL A 74 -5.08 -4.01 -9.22
CA VAL A 74 -5.83 -4.10 -7.96
C VAL A 74 -6.79 -2.92 -7.88
N GLU A 75 -8.09 -3.18 -7.86
CA GLU A 75 -9.11 -2.15 -7.64
C GLU A 75 -9.18 -1.75 -6.16
N LEU A 76 -9.20 -0.45 -5.87
CA LEU A 76 -9.31 0.10 -4.51
C LEU A 76 -10.75 0.46 -4.12
N ARG A 77 -11.73 0.15 -4.99
CA ARG A 77 -13.14 0.47 -4.79
C ARG A 77 -13.65 -0.21 -3.49
N GLY A 78 -14.38 0.54 -2.67
CA GLY A 78 -14.83 0.11 -1.34
C GLY A 78 -13.81 0.30 -0.21
N PHE A 79 -12.58 0.74 -0.53
CA PHE A 79 -11.57 1.14 0.46
C PHE A 79 -11.21 2.63 0.39
N ALA A 80 -11.69 3.35 -0.64
CA ALA A 80 -11.41 4.77 -0.82
C ALA A 80 -12.27 5.71 0.07
N ASP A 81 -13.43 5.26 0.56
CA ASP A 81 -14.31 6.06 1.44
C ASP A 81 -13.78 6.17 2.87
N LYS A 82 -12.86 5.28 3.25
CA LYS A 82 -12.05 5.44 4.46
C LYS A 82 -10.69 5.88 3.97
N ASN A 83 -10.33 7.13 4.25
CA ASN A 83 -9.00 7.69 4.04
C ASN A 83 -7.98 6.58 3.85
N LEU A 84 -7.55 6.35 2.59
CA LEU A 84 -6.32 5.63 2.33
C LEU A 84 -5.26 6.46 3.04
N GLU A 85 -5.08 6.21 4.34
CA GLU A 85 -3.96 6.66 5.14
C GLU A 85 -2.76 5.94 4.53
N LEU A 86 -2.34 6.45 3.38
CA LEU A 86 -0.99 6.33 2.88
C LEU A 86 -0.14 6.87 4.04
N PHE A 87 0.25 5.97 4.94
CA PHE A 87 1.27 6.22 5.93
C PHE A 87 2.55 6.51 5.16
N TYR A 88 2.70 7.76 4.73
CA TYR A 88 3.97 8.31 4.32
C TYR A 88 4.86 8.19 5.54
N LYS A 89 5.83 7.27 5.49
CA LYS A 89 6.83 7.21 6.56
C LYS A 89 7.52 8.58 6.61
N PRO A 90 7.64 9.22 7.79
CA PRO A 90 8.28 10.53 7.94
C PRO A 90 9.72 10.64 7.41
N SER A 91 10.34 9.53 7.02
CA SER A 91 11.64 9.45 6.37
C SER A 91 11.66 9.92 4.90
N ASP A 92 10.51 10.18 4.27
CA ASP A 92 10.44 10.81 2.94
C ASP A 92 10.52 12.35 2.97
N ARG A 93 10.77 12.96 4.15
CA ARG A 93 11.14 14.38 4.26
C ARG A 93 12.66 14.53 4.37
N PHE A 94 13.21 15.34 3.48
CA PHE A 94 14.62 15.72 3.40
C PHE A 94 15.20 16.24 4.73
N LEU A 95 16.49 15.99 4.95
CA LEU A 95 17.24 16.25 6.19
C LEU A 95 17.56 17.72 6.57
N PRO A 96 17.30 18.82 5.82
CA PRO A 96 17.77 20.13 6.28
C PRO A 96 16.71 20.83 7.12
N GLN A 97 16.42 20.33 8.33
CA GLN A 97 15.74 21.12 9.37
C GLN A 97 15.75 20.50 10.79
N LEU A 98 16.83 19.80 11.16
CA LEU A 98 17.06 19.26 12.51
C LEU A 98 17.19 20.33 13.63
N LEU A 99 16.60 21.53 13.47
CA LEU A 99 16.77 22.65 14.40
C LEU A 99 15.53 23.52 14.68
N LYS A 100 14.33 23.28 14.09
CA LYS A 100 13.10 24.01 14.50
C LYS A 100 11.82 23.17 14.32
N PRO A 101 11.18 22.69 15.39
CA PRO A 101 9.89 22.01 15.31
C PRO A 101 8.75 23.01 15.02
N ASP A 102 7.88 22.68 14.06
CA ASP A 102 6.59 23.33 13.82
C ASP A 102 5.49 22.43 14.42
N LEU A 103 4.74 22.97 15.38
CA LEU A 103 3.81 22.26 16.26
C LEU A 103 2.37 22.22 15.69
N THR A 104 2.21 22.16 14.38
CA THR A 104 0.89 22.16 13.74
C THR A 104 0.42 20.80 13.22
N ASP A 105 1.19 19.73 13.44
CA ASP A 105 0.81 18.38 13.02
C ASP A 105 0.01 17.65 14.12
N TYR A 106 -1.14 17.07 13.75
CA TYR A 106 -2.06 16.36 14.65
C TYR A 106 -1.42 15.11 15.29
N TRP A 107 -0.29 14.65 14.74
CA TRP A 107 0.50 13.52 15.22
C TRP A 107 1.24 13.79 16.56
N ASP A 108 1.44 15.07 16.93
CA ASP A 108 2.15 15.42 18.18
C ASP A 108 1.23 15.40 19.43
N ARG A 109 -0.09 15.22 19.28
CA ARG A 109 -1.02 15.24 20.44
C ARG A 109 -1.17 13.91 21.19
N ASP A 110 -0.88 12.78 20.56
CA ASP A 110 -1.13 11.46 21.16
C ASP A 110 0.14 10.65 21.49
N HIS A 111 1.34 11.15 21.15
CA HIS A 111 2.60 10.43 21.38
C HIS A 111 3.77 11.30 21.84
N VAL A 112 3.47 12.43 22.48
CA VAL A 112 4.43 13.18 23.30
C VAL A 112 3.95 13.05 24.74
N GLY A 113 4.84 12.60 25.63
CA GLY A 113 4.53 12.34 27.04
C GLY A 113 4.06 13.57 27.82
#